data_AF-A0A1F6TYE1-F1
#
_entry.id   AF-A0A1F6TYE1-F1
#
_cell.length_a   1.000
_cell.length_b   1.000
_cell.length_c   1.000
_cell.angle_alpha   90.00
_cell.angle_beta   90.00
_cell.angle_gamma   90.00
#
_symmetry.space_group_name_H-M   'P 1'
#
loop_
_entity.id
_entity.type
_entity.pdbx_description
1 polymer ?
#
loop_
_entity_poly.entity_id
_entity_poly.type
_entity_poly.pdbx_seq_one_letter_code
_entity_poly.pdbx_strand_id
1 'polypeptide(L)' 'MKIILNGQEKPLAAPTTLAALLQEMGLSERRVAVEVNREIVPRSRHGEFELKDNDRVEVVFAIGGGSSGMSRGDGDR' A
#
# COMPACT_ATOMS: atom_id res chain seq x y z
N MET A 1 -3.44 13.94 -13.66
CA MET A 1 -3.60 14.34 -12.24
C MET A 1 -2.34 13.93 -11.48
N LYS A 2 -2.11 14.47 -10.28
CA LYS A 2 -0.98 14.06 -9.44
C LYS A 2 -1.49 13.61 -8.07
N ILE A 3 -0.84 12.62 -7.50
CA ILE A 3 -1.09 12.17 -6.11
C ILE A 3 0.21 12.20 -5.33
N ILE A 4 0.13 12.16 -4.01
CA ILE A 4 1.27 11.99 -3.12
C ILE A 4 1.24 10.53 -2.65
N LEU A 5 2.05 9.68 -3.25
CA LEU A 5 2.15 8.26 -2.91
C LEU A 5 3.35 8.02 -1.99
N ASN A 6 3.10 7.55 -0.75
CA ASN A 6 4.14 7.33 0.27
C ASN A 6 5.06 8.56 0.44
N GLY A 7 4.47 9.76 0.42
CA GLY A 7 5.21 11.03 0.51
C GLY A 7 5.88 11.49 -0.78
N GLN A 8 5.81 10.75 -1.88
CA GLN A 8 6.38 11.12 -3.18
C GLN A 8 5.31 11.55 -4.18
N GLU A 9 5.53 12.67 -4.88
CA GLU A 9 4.63 13.10 -5.95
C GLU A 9 4.69 12.11 -7.12
N LYS A 10 3.55 11.49 -7.41
CA LYS A 10 3.39 10.58 -8.55
C LYS A 10 2.38 11.15 -9.54
N PRO A 11 2.80 11.50 -10.77
CA PRO A 11 1.88 11.88 -11.82
C PRO A 11 1.14 10.64 -12.33
N LEU A 12 -0.16 10.79 -12.56
CA LEU A 12 -1.05 9.80 -13.14
C LEU A 12 -1.60 10.34 -14.46
N ALA A 13 -1.48 9.54 -15.52
CA ALA A 13 -1.89 9.90 -16.87
C ALA A 13 -3.42 10.01 -17.02
N ALA A 14 -4.17 9.21 -16.26
CA ALA A 14 -5.63 9.20 -16.24
C ALA A 14 -6.16 9.04 -14.81
N PRO A 15 -7.44 9.40 -14.54
CA PRO A 15 -8.14 8.99 -13.33
C PRO A 15 -8.10 7.46 -13.22
N THR A 16 -7.76 6.97 -12.04
CA THR A 16 -7.60 5.53 -11.78
C THR A 16 -8.08 5.20 -10.39
N THR A 17 -8.38 3.93 -10.14
CA THR A 17 -8.79 3.46 -8.82
C THR A 17 -7.59 3.03 -7.99
N LEU A 18 -7.77 2.94 -6.67
CA LEU A 18 -6.75 2.40 -5.78
C LEU A 18 -6.30 1.00 -6.22
N ALA A 19 -7.23 0.13 -6.64
CA ALA A 19 -6.91 -1.22 -7.09
C ALA A 19 -6.00 -1.21 -8.33
N ALA A 20 -6.29 -0.35 -9.30
CA ALA A 20 -5.47 -0.22 -10.50
C ALA A 20 -4.08 0.35 -10.19
N LEU A 21 -3.99 1.37 -9.31
CA LEU A 21 -2.70 1.88 -8.84
C LEU A 21 -1.85 0.78 -8.16
N LEU A 22 -2.46 0.01 -7.26
CA LEU A 22 -1.78 -1.10 -6.59
C LEU A 22 -1.34 -2.18 -7.58
N GLN A 23 -2.10 -2.39 -8.66
CA GLN A 23 -1.77 -3.34 -9.71
C GLN A 23 -0.57 -2.90 -10.54
N GLU A 24 -0.52 -1.62 -10.93
CA GLU A 24 0.64 -1.04 -11.60
C GLU A 24 1.91 -1.13 -10.74
N MET A 25 1.76 -1.07 -9.42
CA MET A 25 2.88 -1.21 -8.47
C MET A 25 3.26 -2.68 -8.17
N GLY A 26 2.50 -3.66 -8.66
CA GLY A 26 2.71 -5.07 -8.33
C GLY A 26 2.36 -5.43 -6.88
N LEU A 27 1.45 -4.67 -6.26
CA LEU A 27 1.04 -4.81 -4.86
C LEU A 27 -0.38 -5.39 -4.69
N SER A 28 -1.11 -5.67 -5.78
CA SER A 28 -2.49 -6.20 -5.72
C SER A 28 -2.66 -7.46 -4.88
N GLU A 29 -1.69 -8.37 -4.91
CA GLU A 29 -1.75 -9.65 -4.20
C GLU A 29 -1.18 -9.59 -2.78
N ARG A 30 -0.57 -8.46 -2.39
CA ARG A 30 0.02 -8.31 -1.06
C ARG A 30 -1.03 -7.88 -0.03
N ARG A 31 -0.85 -8.32 1.22
CA ARG A 31 -1.61 -7.82 2.37
C ARG A 31 -1.11 -6.44 2.76
N VAL A 32 -1.53 -5.45 1.98
CA VAL A 32 -1.32 -4.02 2.24
C VAL A 32 -2.60 -3.38 2.74
N ALA A 33 -2.47 -2.48 3.71
CA ALA A 33 -3.50 -1.51 4.04
C ALA A 33 -3.15 -0.20 3.34
N VAL A 34 -4.17 0.49 2.86
CA VAL A 34 -4.00 1.76 2.15
C VAL A 34 -4.76 2.84 2.89
N GLU A 35 -4.09 3.93 3.17
CA GLU A 35 -4.67 5.14 3.73
C GLU A 35 -4.73 6.20 2.64
N VAL A 36 -5.88 6.84 2.47
CA VAL A 36 -6.07 7.98 1.57
C VAL A 36 -6.52 9.18 2.37
N ASN A 37 -5.79 10.28 2.32
CA ASN A 37 -6.11 11.53 3.02
C ASN A 37 -6.35 11.35 4.53
N ARG A 38 -5.59 10.46 5.19
CA ARG A 38 -5.75 10.06 6.61
C ARG A 38 -6.99 9.19 6.90
N GLU A 39 -7.61 8.63 5.87
CA GLU A 39 -8.70 7.66 6.00
C GLU A 39 -8.27 6.29 5.49
N ILE A 40 -8.42 5.25 6.32
CA ILE A 40 -8.05 3.89 5.94
C ILE A 40 -9.10 3.35 4.96
N VAL A 41 -8.68 3.05 3.73
CA VAL A 41 -9.53 2.46 2.71
C VAL A 41 -9.39 0.94 2.75
N PRO A 42 -10.46 0.20 3.14
CA PRO A 42 -10.40 -1.26 3.18
C PRO A 42 -10.26 -1.86 1.78
N ARG A 43 -9.63 -3.03 1.69
CA ARG A 43 -9.35 -3.71 0.41
C ARG A 43 -10.58 -3.90 -0.47
N SER A 44 -11.73 -4.19 0.13
CA SER A 44 -13.00 -4.33 -0.60
C SER A 44 -13.40 -3.07 -1.38
N ARG A 45 -13.02 -1.89 -0.88
CA ARG A 45 -13.32 -0.59 -1.53
C ARG A 45 -12.23 -0.14 -2.50
N HIS A 46 -11.08 -0.83 -2.59
CA HIS A 46 -10.00 -0.40 -3.50
C HIS A 46 -10.44 -0.34 -4.97
N GLY A 47 -11.35 -1.22 -5.37
CA GLY A 47 -11.90 -1.23 -6.74
C GLY A 47 -12.92 -0.12 -7.02
N GLU A 48 -13.55 0.42 -5.99
CA GLU A 48 -14.58 1.47 -6.09
C GLU A 48 -14.03 2.87 -5.78
N PHE A 49 -12.90 2.94 -5.07
CA PHE A 49 -12.30 4.20 -4.66
C PHE A 49 -11.48 4.80 -5.81
N GLU A 50 -12.03 5.83 -6.43
CA GLU A 50 -11.36 6.64 -7.45
C GLU A 50 -10.41 7.65 -6.81
N LEU A 51 -9.16 7.67 -7.28
CA LEU A 51 -8.16 8.64 -6.85
C LEU A 51 -8.41 10.01 -7.48
N LYS A 52 -8.23 11.06 -6.68
CA LYS A 52 -8.37 12.44 -7.08
C LYS A 52 -7.02 13.17 -7.09
N ASP A 53 -7.02 14.33 -7.75
CA ASP A 53 -5.84 15.19 -7.78
C ASP A 53 -5.48 15.70 -6.37
N ASN A 54 -4.20 15.63 -6.03
CA ASN A 54 -3.59 15.90 -4.73
C ASN A 54 -3.96 14.94 -3.59
N ASP A 55 -4.55 13.78 -3.89
CA ASP A 55 -4.78 12.77 -2.86
C ASP A 55 -3.46 12.27 -2.27
N ARG A 56 -3.44 12.11 -0.94
CA ARG A 56 -2.32 11.52 -0.21
C ARG A 56 -2.58 10.05 0.02
N VAL A 57 -1.87 9.19 -0.68
CA VAL A 57 -1.99 7.74 -0.61
C VAL A 57 -0.79 7.17 0.15
N GLU A 58 -1.03 6.53 1.28
CA GLU A 58 0.00 5.81 2.03
C GLU A 58 -0.28 4.30 1.99
N VAL A 59 0.72 3.53 1.56
CA VAL A 59 0.63 2.08 1.47
C VAL A 59 1.43 1.48 2.61
N VAL A 60 0.73 0.95 3.61
CA VAL A 60 1.32 0.33 4.79
C VAL A 60 1.22 -1.18 4.69
N PHE A 61 2.32 -1.88 4.94
CA PHE A 61 2.32 -3.34 5.01
C PHE A 61 1.80 -3.75 6.38
N ALA A 62 0.77 -4.60 6.42
CA ALA A 62 0.33 -5.19 7.67
C ALA A 62 1.43 -6.14 8.15
N ILE A 63 2.26 -5.67 9.08
CA ILE A 63 3.20 -6.50 9.82
C ILE A 63 2.32 -7.39 10.71
N GLY A 64 2.03 -8.60 10.25
CA GLY A 64 1.37 -9.60 11.08
C GLY A 64 2.25 -9.84 12.31
N GLY A 65 1.77 -9.41 13.48
CA GLY A 65 2.37 -9.80 14.74
C GLY A 65 2.28 -11.31 14.89
N GLY A 66 3.44 -11.96 14.87
CA GLY A 66 3.60 -13.39 15.10
C GLY A 66 5.07 -13.69 15.32
N SER A 67 5.51 -13.61 16.56
CA SER A 67 6.85 -13.93 17.03
C SER A 67 7.29 -15.33 16.58
N SER A 68 8.21 -15.43 15.60
CA SER A 68 9.07 -16.60 15.46
C SER A 68 10.21 -16.30 14.48
N GLY A 69 11.45 -16.50 14.91
CA GLY A 69 12.61 -16.33 14.03
C GLY A 69 13.87 -15.75 14.67
N MET A 70 13.94 -15.58 16.00
CA MET A 70 15.24 -15.65 16.67
C MET A 70 15.68 -17.12 16.71
N SER A 71 16.29 -17.59 15.63
CA SER A 71 17.19 -18.73 15.73
C SER A 71 18.60 -18.18 15.61
N ARG A 72 19.17 -17.81 16.76
CA ARG A 72 20.62 -17.80 16.94
C ARG A 72 21.07 -19.24 16.74
N GLY A 73 21.69 -19.51 15.60
CA GLY A 73 22.50 -20.70 15.42
C GLY A 73 23.87 -20.48 16.04
N ASP A 74 23.93 -20.46 17.38
CA ASP A 74 25.16 -20.81 18.09
C ASP A 74 25.27 -22.33 18.05
N GLY A 75 26.23 -22.85 17.28
CA GLY A 75 26.52 -24.27 17.27
C GLY A 75 27.26 -24.72 16.02
N ASP A 76 28.57 -24.54 15.98
CA ASP A 76 29.40 -25.74 15.83
C ASP A 76 30.72 -25.55 16.58
N ARG A 77 31.15 -26.65 17.20
CA ARG A 77 32.34 -26.78 18.04
C ARG A 77 33.64 -26.58 17.27
#